data_AF-A0A7S1RT62-F1
#
_entry.id   AF-A0A7S1RT62-F1
#
_cell.length_a   1.000
_cell.length_b   1.000
_cell.length_c   1.000
_cell.angle_alpha   90.00
_cell.angle_beta   90.00
_cell.angle_gamma   90.00
#
_symmetry.space_group_name_H-M   'P 1'
#
loop_
_entity.id
_entity.type
_entity.pdbx_description
1 polymer ?
#
loop_
_entity_poly.entity_id
_entity_poly.type
_entity_poly.pdbx_seq_one_letter_code
_entity_poly.pdbx_strand_id
1 'polypeptide(L)'
;QGCSMPTRKQLNFRGFLLGMLQPCVADPGNLDALANEIVEVCDRCGLDTSRFGGQSGERECKGHILQIFVHRSLLDRLCYPAKPYGEVDHERLPLSEWLAADHDFSIGQVRLVAHPRFFMRTNAVRMFVVSSNPDFQARRAEMQRELG
;
A
#
# COMPACT_ATOMS: atom_id res chain seq x y z
N GLN A 1 0.24 -18.26 23.38
CA GLN A 1 1.70 -17.99 23.40
C GLN A 1 1.90 -16.61 22.81
N GLY A 2 2.30 -15.65 23.64
CA GLY A 2 2.36 -14.23 23.27
C GLY A 2 3.54 -13.96 22.35
N CYS A 3 3.27 -13.44 21.16
CA CYS A 3 4.29 -12.94 20.25
C CYS A 3 4.82 -11.61 20.81
N SER A 4 5.90 -11.63 21.58
CA SER A 4 6.60 -10.39 21.98
C SER A 4 7.38 -9.89 20.78
N MET A 5 6.77 -8.98 20.02
CA MET A 5 7.47 -8.22 18.99
C MET A 5 8.59 -7.38 19.65
N PRO A 6 9.77 -7.27 19.03
CA PRO A 6 10.82 -6.38 19.51
C PRO A 6 10.29 -4.94 19.57
N THR A 7 10.74 -4.17 20.57
CA THR A 7 10.39 -2.77 20.80
C THR A 7 10.78 -1.92 19.59
N ARG A 8 9.85 -1.83 18.64
CA ARG A 8 9.90 -0.92 17.49
C ARG A 8 10.07 0.49 18.04
N LYS A 9 11.05 1.25 17.52
CA LYS A 9 11.03 2.73 17.62
C LYS A 9 9.60 3.16 17.32
N GLN A 10 8.94 3.81 18.28
CA GLN A 10 7.60 4.34 18.05
C GLN A 10 7.72 5.36 16.92
N LEU A 11 7.23 4.99 15.75
CA LEU A 11 7.12 5.91 14.63
C LEU A 11 6.07 6.95 15.01
N ASN A 12 6.43 8.23 14.97
CA ASN A 12 5.46 9.31 15.10
C ASN A 12 4.69 9.43 13.78
N PHE A 13 3.62 8.66 13.65
CA PHE A 13 2.80 8.60 12.44
C PHE A 13 2.13 9.94 12.12
N ARG A 14 1.74 10.72 13.13
CA ARG A 14 1.23 12.08 12.93
C ARG A 14 2.30 13.01 12.37
N GLY A 15 3.50 13.00 12.94
CA GLY A 15 4.64 13.77 12.41
C GLY A 15 5.00 13.38 10.98
N PHE A 16 4.90 12.09 10.65
CA PHE A 16 5.08 11.61 9.28
C PHE A 16 3.99 12.14 8.32
N LEU A 17 2.72 12.10 8.73
CA LEU A 17 1.60 12.65 7.94
C LEU A 17 1.80 14.14 7.66
N LEU A 18 2.13 14.93 8.68
CA LEU A 18 2.42 16.36 8.53
C LEU A 18 3.59 16.58 7.56
N GLY A 19 4.67 15.80 7.69
CA GLY A 19 5.81 15.87 6.78
C GLY A 19 5.47 15.51 5.32
N MET A 20 4.52 14.58 5.09
CA MET A 20 4.04 14.26 3.75
C MET A 20 3.13 15.35 3.15
N LEU A 21 2.35 16.03 3.99
CA LEU A 21 1.41 17.06 3.56
C LEU A 21 2.07 18.43 3.38
N GLN A 22 3.19 18.69 4.07
CA GLN A 22 3.91 19.97 4.01
C GLN A 22 4.19 20.47 2.58
N PRO A 23 4.60 19.64 1.61
CA PRO A 23 4.81 20.09 0.23
C PRO A 23 3.51 20.43 -0.53
N CYS A 24 2.36 19.99 -0.03
CA CYS A 24 1.05 20.12 -0.67
C CYS A 24 0.29 21.39 -0.27
N VAL A 25 0.72 22.09 0.80
CA VAL A 25 0.09 23.31 1.30
C VAL A 25 0.97 24.53 1.07
N ALA A 26 0.35 25.62 0.58
CA ALA A 26 1.03 26.89 0.39
C ALA A 26 1.25 27.66 1.70
N ASP A 27 0.37 27.46 2.68
CA ASP A 27 0.45 28.06 4.02
C ASP A 27 0.64 26.97 5.09
N PRO A 28 1.80 26.92 5.78
CA PRO A 28 2.06 25.97 6.85
C PRO A 28 1.08 26.08 8.03
N GLY A 29 0.45 27.24 8.24
CA GLY A 29 -0.53 27.44 9.31
C GLY A 29 -1.77 26.55 9.21
N ASN A 30 -2.08 26.06 8.01
CA ASN A 30 -3.23 25.19 7.74
C ASN A 30 -2.88 23.70 7.75
N LEU A 31 -1.61 23.34 7.95
CA LEU A 31 -1.13 21.96 7.83
C LEU A 31 -1.79 21.03 8.86
N ASP A 32 -1.88 21.45 10.12
CA ASP A 32 -2.53 20.68 11.18
C ASP A 32 -4.05 20.57 10.99
N ALA A 33 -4.69 21.63 10.49
CA ALA A 33 -6.11 21.64 10.18
C ALA A 33 -6.41 20.63 9.05
N LEU A 34 -5.65 20.67 7.96
CA LEU A 34 -5.76 19.72 6.86
C LEU A 34 -5.51 18.28 7.32
N ALA A 35 -4.49 18.05 8.15
CA ALA A 35 -4.23 16.73 8.69
C ALA A 35 -5.40 16.21 9.55
N ASN A 36 -6.05 17.08 10.33
CA ASN A 36 -7.22 16.72 11.11
C ASN A 36 -8.43 16.42 10.21
N GLU A 37 -8.70 17.23 9.20
CA GLU A 37 -9.79 16.99 8.24
C GLU A 37 -9.63 15.64 7.53
N ILE A 38 -8.41 15.30 7.10
CA ILE A 38 -8.11 14.00 6.50
C ILE A 38 -8.38 12.87 7.49
N VAL A 39 -7.94 13.01 8.74
CA VAL A 39 -8.16 12.00 9.79
C VAL A 39 -9.66 11.83 10.06
N GLU A 40 -10.42 12.92 10.12
CA GLU A 40 -11.87 12.90 10.33
C GLU A 40 -12.61 12.20 9.17
N VAL A 41 -12.24 12.48 7.93
CA VAL A 41 -12.78 11.78 6.74
C VAL A 41 -12.49 10.28 6.85
N CYS A 42 -11.25 9.92 7.21
CA CYS A 42 -10.84 8.53 7.37
C CYS A 42 -11.64 7.82 8.48
N ASP A 43 -11.85 8.48 9.62
CA ASP A 43 -12.64 7.96 10.75
C ASP A 43 -14.09 7.70 10.36
N ARG A 44 -14.74 8.67 9.70
CA ARG A 44 -16.11 8.50 9.19
C ARG A 44 -16.24 7.34 8.22
N CYS A 45 -15.17 7.03 7.49
CA CYS A 45 -15.12 5.91 6.55
C CYS A 45 -14.72 4.57 7.21
N GLY A 46 -14.44 4.56 8.51
CA GLY A 46 -14.13 3.35 9.27
C GLY A 46 -12.68 2.85 9.09
N LEU A 47 -11.74 3.74 8.74
CA LEU A 47 -10.32 3.47 8.88
C LEU A 47 -9.90 3.62 10.35
N ASP A 48 -8.92 2.82 10.78
CA ASP A 48 -8.28 3.02 12.08
C ASP A 48 -7.23 4.13 11.96
N THR A 49 -7.54 5.29 12.54
CA THR A 49 -6.65 6.45 12.51
C THR A 49 -6.03 6.75 13.89
N SER A 50 -6.17 5.84 14.86
CA SER A 50 -5.64 5.99 16.23
C SER A 50 -4.18 6.43 16.28
N ARG A 51 -3.37 5.96 15.32
CA ARG A 51 -1.95 6.32 15.21
C ARG A 51 -1.70 7.75 14.71
N PHE A 52 -2.68 8.36 14.06
CA PHE A 52 -2.63 9.71 13.48
C PHE A 52 -3.36 10.76 14.33
N GLY A 53 -4.00 10.33 15.42
CA GLY A 53 -4.70 11.20 16.38
C GLY A 53 -6.23 11.17 16.27
N GLY A 54 -6.82 10.26 15.48
CA GLY A 54 -8.26 10.05 15.42
C GLY A 54 -8.71 8.81 16.18
N GLN A 55 -9.86 8.25 15.78
CA GLN A 55 -10.52 7.17 16.52
C GLN A 55 -9.85 5.80 16.28
N SER A 56 -9.81 4.99 17.34
CA SER A 56 -9.41 3.59 17.22
C SER A 56 -10.54 2.81 16.56
N GLY A 57 -10.23 2.15 15.45
CA GLY A 57 -11.19 1.26 14.82
C GLY A 57 -11.51 0.06 15.70
N GLU A 58 -12.79 -0.31 15.81
CA GLU A 58 -13.17 -1.60 16.38
C GLU A 58 -12.72 -2.72 15.40
N ARG A 59 -11.74 -3.54 15.82
CA ARG A 59 -11.43 -4.94 15.40
C ARG A 59 -9.96 -5.20 15.02
N GLU A 60 -9.55 -6.43 15.37
CA GLU A 60 -8.35 -7.19 15.01
C GLU A 60 -7.86 -6.96 13.56
N CYS A 61 -6.57 -6.62 13.43
CA CYS A 61 -5.74 -6.72 12.22
C CYS A 61 -6.47 -6.65 10.87
N LYS A 62 -6.96 -5.47 10.51
CA LYS A 62 -7.52 -5.17 9.18
C LYS A 62 -6.40 -4.99 8.17
N GLY A 63 -5.91 -6.08 7.60
CA GLY A 63 -4.95 -6.03 6.49
C GLY A 63 -5.58 -5.45 5.23
N HIS A 64 -4.88 -4.59 4.52
CA HIS A 64 -5.23 -4.25 3.13
C HIS A 64 -4.58 -5.27 2.20
N ILE A 65 -5.39 -5.89 1.35
CA ILE A 65 -4.89 -6.74 0.28
C ILE A 65 -4.68 -5.83 -0.94
N LEU A 66 -3.42 -5.71 -1.35
CA LEU A 66 -3.06 -5.08 -2.60
C LEU A 66 -2.93 -6.17 -3.66
N GLN A 67 -3.87 -6.20 -4.61
CA GLN A 67 -3.81 -7.12 -5.74
C GLN A 67 -3.44 -6.35 -7.01
N ILE A 68 -2.29 -6.70 -7.57
CA ILE A 68 -1.75 -6.08 -8.78
C ILE A 68 -1.86 -7.10 -9.92
N PHE A 69 -2.59 -6.73 -10.97
CA PHE A 69 -2.62 -7.52 -12.20
C PHE A 69 -1.71 -6.86 -13.22
N VAL A 70 -0.76 -7.65 -13.72
CA VAL A 70 0.18 -7.24 -14.78
C VAL A 70 -0.13 -8.06 -16.03
N HIS A 71 -0.26 -7.39 -17.17
CA HIS A 71 -0.43 -8.09 -18.44
C HIS A 71 0.83 -8.94 -18.72
N ARG A 72 0.66 -10.21 -19.14
CA ARG A 72 1.77 -11.16 -19.30
C ARG A 72 2.90 -10.64 -20.19
N SER A 73 2.57 -9.92 -21.27
CA SER A 73 3.57 -9.34 -22.19
C SER A 73 4.42 -8.21 -21.57
N LEU A 74 4.03 -7.71 -20.41
CA LEU A 74 4.75 -6.67 -19.68
C LEU A 74 5.52 -7.24 -18.49
N LEU A 75 5.38 -8.53 -18.21
CA LEU A 75 5.84 -9.14 -16.97
C LEU A 75 7.37 -9.05 -16.83
N ASP A 76 8.14 -9.44 -17.84
CA ASP A 76 9.62 -9.32 -17.79
C ASP A 76 10.12 -7.87 -17.93
N ARG A 77 9.24 -6.93 -18.29
CA ARG A 77 9.57 -5.49 -18.39
C ARG A 77 9.31 -4.75 -17.09
N LEU A 78 8.30 -5.19 -16.33
CA LEU A 78 7.82 -4.52 -15.13
C LEU A 78 8.12 -5.30 -13.85
N CYS A 79 8.50 -6.57 -13.95
CA CYS A 79 8.76 -7.44 -12.82
C CYS A 79 10.11 -8.11 -12.96
N TYR A 80 10.72 -8.44 -11.82
CA TYR A 80 11.87 -9.34 -11.78
C TYR A 80 11.76 -10.24 -10.53
N PRO A 81 12.25 -11.49 -10.61
CA PRO A 81 12.34 -12.35 -9.46
C PRO A 81 13.43 -11.83 -8.53
N ALA A 82 13.17 -11.84 -7.24
CA ALA A 82 14.11 -11.35 -6.24
C ALA A 82 14.28 -12.33 -5.07
N LYS A 83 15.50 -12.41 -4.57
CA LYS A 83 15.83 -13.03 -3.28
C LYS A 83 15.35 -12.13 -2.13
N PRO A 84 15.33 -12.63 -0.88
CA PRO A 84 15.20 -11.76 0.28
C PRO A 84 16.16 -10.57 0.19
N TYR A 85 15.72 -9.39 0.64
CA TYR A 85 16.43 -8.12 0.54
C TYR A 85 16.55 -7.49 -0.85
N GLY A 86 16.07 -8.15 -1.91
CA GLY A 86 15.85 -7.51 -3.22
C GLY A 86 16.96 -7.68 -4.25
N GLU A 87 17.92 -8.56 -3.99
CA GLU A 87 18.86 -9.02 -5.01
C GLU A 87 18.12 -9.75 -6.13
N VAL A 88 18.54 -9.54 -7.38
CA VAL A 88 17.95 -10.21 -8.54
C VAL A 88 18.24 -11.71 -8.47
N ASP A 89 17.21 -12.50 -8.71
CA ASP A 89 17.30 -13.95 -8.74
C ASP A 89 17.47 -14.44 -10.18
N HIS A 90 18.73 -14.59 -10.60
CA HIS A 90 19.07 -14.93 -11.97
C HIS A 90 18.59 -16.33 -12.41
N GLU A 91 18.32 -17.23 -11.47
CA GLU A 91 17.86 -18.60 -11.77
C GLU A 91 16.40 -18.64 -12.21
N ARG A 92 15.61 -17.62 -11.86
CA ARG A 92 14.18 -17.50 -12.20
C ARG A 92 13.91 -16.56 -13.37
N LEU A 93 14.95 -16.14 -14.09
CA LEU A 93 14.81 -15.31 -15.29
C LEU A 93 14.77 -16.17 -16.57
N PRO A 94 13.93 -15.82 -17.56
CA PRO A 94 12.92 -14.77 -17.52
C PRO A 94 11.70 -15.19 -16.68
N LEU A 95 11.13 -14.23 -15.95
CA LEU A 95 10.08 -14.50 -14.97
C LEU A 95 8.82 -15.06 -15.63
N SER A 96 8.49 -14.59 -16.83
CA SER A 96 7.29 -15.04 -17.55
C SER A 96 7.36 -16.50 -18.00
N GLU A 97 8.56 -17.04 -18.24
CA GLU A 97 8.78 -18.46 -18.53
C GLU A 97 8.77 -19.26 -17.23
N TRP A 98 9.44 -18.77 -16.19
CA TRP A 98 9.47 -19.43 -14.89
C TRP A 98 8.06 -19.59 -14.29
N LEU A 99 7.22 -18.55 -14.35
CA LEU A 99 5.83 -18.60 -13.88
C LEU A 99 4.93 -19.52 -14.72
N ALA A 100 5.34 -19.85 -15.95
CA ALA A 100 4.57 -20.70 -16.85
C ALA A 100 4.99 -22.18 -16.78
N ALA A 101 6.13 -22.46 -16.16
CA ALA A 101 6.62 -23.79 -15.90
C ALA A 101 6.02 -24.36 -14.61
N ASP A 102 6.13 -25.68 -14.46
CA ASP A 102 5.68 -26.40 -13.26
C ASP A 102 6.77 -26.35 -12.17
N HIS A 103 7.01 -25.15 -11.66
CA HIS A 103 7.97 -24.90 -10.58
C HIS A 103 7.30 -24.79 -9.22
N ASP A 104 8.03 -25.12 -8.16
CA ASP A 104 7.59 -24.90 -6.79
C ASP A 104 7.60 -23.39 -6.45
N PHE A 105 6.45 -22.88 -6.03
CA PHE A 105 6.25 -21.49 -5.62
C PHE A 105 6.59 -21.23 -4.15
N SER A 106 7.13 -22.22 -3.43
CA SER A 106 7.57 -22.07 -2.03
C SER A 106 8.78 -21.14 -1.87
N ILE A 107 9.50 -20.84 -2.96
CA ILE A 107 10.73 -20.04 -2.95
C ILE A 107 10.54 -18.73 -3.72
N GLY A 108 10.67 -17.62 -3.00
CA GLY A 108 11.06 -16.35 -3.58
C GLY A 108 9.99 -15.27 -3.57
N GLN A 109 10.46 -14.03 -3.66
CA GLN A 109 9.63 -12.85 -3.83
C GLN A 109 9.71 -12.44 -5.30
N VAL A 110 8.66 -11.81 -5.81
CA VAL A 110 8.71 -11.08 -7.08
C VAL A 110 8.59 -9.60 -6.75
N ARG A 111 9.44 -8.79 -7.37
CA ARG A 111 9.39 -7.34 -7.23
C ARG A 111 8.82 -6.72 -8.49
N LEU A 112 7.89 -5.80 -8.29
CA LEU A 112 7.35 -4.95 -9.33
C LEU A 112 8.18 -3.65 -9.39
N VAL A 113 8.75 -3.36 -10.54
CA VAL A 113 9.35 -2.06 -10.84
C VAL A 113 8.22 -1.07 -11.08
N ALA A 114 7.87 -0.31 -10.04
CA ALA A 114 6.89 0.77 -10.10
C ALA A 114 7.49 2.02 -10.78
N HIS A 115 7.89 1.90 -12.05
CA HIS A 115 8.32 3.08 -12.81
C HIS A 115 7.09 3.95 -13.12
N PRO A 116 7.02 5.23 -12.70
CA PRO A 116 5.81 6.06 -12.78
C PRO A 116 5.14 6.11 -14.16
N ARG A 117 5.96 6.08 -15.22
CA ARG A 117 5.52 6.04 -16.64
C ARG A 117 4.59 4.86 -16.98
N PHE A 118 4.71 3.72 -16.30
CA PHE A 118 3.89 2.53 -16.55
C PHE A 118 2.80 2.36 -15.49
N PHE A 119 3.08 2.74 -14.24
CA PHE A 119 2.14 2.60 -13.13
C PHE A 119 0.88 3.46 -13.28
N MET A 120 0.99 4.61 -13.95
CA MET A 120 -0.15 5.50 -14.23
C MET A 120 -0.97 5.10 -15.47
N ARG A 121 -0.57 4.06 -16.22
CA ARG A 121 -1.26 3.62 -17.44
C ARG A 121 -2.25 2.51 -17.14
N THR A 122 -3.54 2.83 -17.23
CA THR A 122 -4.66 1.90 -16.95
C THR A 122 -4.69 0.68 -17.87
N ASN A 123 -4.06 0.74 -19.04
CA ASN A 123 -3.90 -0.39 -19.97
C ASN A 123 -2.63 -1.21 -19.76
N ALA A 124 -1.75 -0.82 -18.82
CA ALA A 124 -0.50 -1.53 -18.51
C ALA A 124 -0.56 -2.20 -17.13
N VAL A 125 -1.08 -1.50 -16.13
CA VAL A 125 -1.20 -1.99 -14.75
C VAL A 125 -2.60 -1.70 -14.24
N ARG A 126 -3.26 -2.71 -13.67
CA ARG A 126 -4.51 -2.52 -12.95
C ARG A 126 -4.31 -2.88 -11.49
N MET A 127 -4.52 -1.91 -10.62
CA MET A 127 -4.36 -2.05 -9.18
C MET A 127 -5.74 -2.12 -8.54
N PHE A 128 -6.00 -3.22 -7.84
CA PHE A 128 -7.15 -3.34 -6.95
C PHE A 128 -6.64 -3.32 -5.53
N VAL A 129 -7.04 -2.28 -4.80
CA VAL A 129 -6.88 -2.27 -3.34
C VAL A 129 -8.17 -2.81 -2.77
N VAL A 130 -8.11 -3.81 -1.91
CA VAL A 130 -9.28 -4.32 -1.21
C VAL A 130 -8.95 -4.28 0.27
N SER A 131 -9.83 -3.67 1.06
CA SER A 131 -9.74 -3.79 2.51
C SER A 131 -10.47 -5.03 2.98
N SER A 132 -9.87 -5.74 3.93
CA SER A 132 -10.56 -6.79 4.69
C SER A 132 -11.65 -6.25 5.62
N ASN A 133 -11.71 -4.92 5.82
CA ASN A 133 -12.78 -4.27 6.55
C ASN A 133 -13.97 -4.00 5.60
N PRO A 134 -15.11 -4.71 5.74
CA PRO A 134 -16.26 -4.54 4.86
C PRO A 134 -16.85 -3.14 4.95
N ASP A 135 -16.84 -2.52 6.14
CA ASP A 135 -17.43 -1.19 6.34
C ASP A 135 -16.59 -0.10 5.67
N PHE A 136 -15.26 -0.24 5.70
CA PHE A 136 -14.38 0.64 4.93
C PHE A 136 -14.49 0.36 3.44
N GLN A 137 -14.53 -0.90 3.04
CA GLN A 137 -14.60 -1.27 1.62
C GLN A 137 -15.88 -0.71 0.97
N ALA A 138 -17.01 -0.74 1.68
CA ALA A 138 -18.27 -0.14 1.24
C ALA A 138 -18.20 1.40 1.12
N ARG A 139 -17.52 2.06 2.08
CA ARG A 139 -17.39 3.53 2.14
C ARG A 139 -16.18 4.08 1.38
N ARG A 140 -15.36 3.23 0.78
CA ARG A 140 -14.12 3.66 0.12
C ARG A 140 -14.35 4.68 -1.00
N ALA A 141 -15.38 4.48 -1.81
CA ALA A 141 -15.69 5.39 -2.92
C ALA A 141 -16.17 6.77 -2.43
N GLU A 142 -16.78 6.83 -1.25
CA GLU A 142 -17.15 8.08 -0.57
C GLU A 142 -15.90 8.78 -0.04
N MET A 143 -15.02 8.06 0.67
CA MET A 143 -13.74 8.60 1.14
C MET A 143 -12.92 9.22 0.01
N GLN A 144 -12.78 8.52 -1.12
CA GLN A 144 -12.01 9.00 -2.27
C GLN A 144 -12.60 10.27 -2.90
N ARG A 145 -13.91 10.48 -2.76
CA ARG A 145 -14.60 11.67 -3.25
C ARG A 145 -14.46 12.85 -2.29
N GLU A 146 -14.40 12.59 -0.99
CA GLU A 146 -14.20 13.64 0.02
C GLU A 146 -12.74 14.13 0.08
N LEU A 147 -11.77 13.26 -0.26
CA LEU A 147 -10.34 13.58 -0.26
C LEU A 147 -9.81 14.20 -1.58
N GLY A 148 -10.63 14.27 -2.63
CA GLY A 148 -10.23 14.72 -3.97
C GLY A 148 -11.03 15.93 -4.45
#